data_AF-A0A2V6KPF3-F1
#
_entry.id   AF-A0A2V6KPF3-F1
#
_cell.length_a   1.000
_cell.length_b   1.000
_cell.length_c   1.000
_cell.angle_alpha   90.00
_cell.angle_beta   90.00
_cell.angle_gamma   90.00
#
_symmetry.space_group_name_H-M   'P 1'
#
loop_
_entity.id
_entity.type
_entity.pdbx_description
1 polymer ?
#
loop_
_entity_poly.entity_id
_entity_poly.type
_entity_poly.pdbx_seq_one_letter_code
_entity_poly.pdbx_strand_id
1 'polypeptide(L)'
;MKSRFGLLLAAPALIFFSAAAPQPLQAKSDAEQICVSVGRLLEEGHYTHQPLNDEVSRKFLQTYLELLDYSHLFFTQQDIEALNTKYGDAVDDDVLLGNLKPAYEIYDLYAKRVDQRVAKVKELLKQPVDFKADATIEVSRQKAPWPKDEAEADQLWRGRITNELLQEKLSEHPIEPGPQLVARRYDRLARTVHEEDKNEQVKLYLDALAQTYDPHSEYLSKADLKNFSINMGLSLVGIGAMLRTEDGYAKIESLVPGGPAQVDGRLKVGDRITAVAQGATDYVDVREMRLDKVVEMIRGKKGTHVRLLVIPADAADPSRRKSVELVRDEIKLKDQEARADIIIKKDESGNPVKLGWLTLPSFYADMDRHQKSTTRDVLALLKRLKKENIAGL
;
A
#
# COMPACT_ATOMS: atom_id res chain seq x y z
N MET A 1 -3.42 -101.17 22.36
CA MET A 1 -2.46 -100.14 22.82
C MET A 1 -1.61 -99.68 21.65
N LYS A 2 -1.78 -98.41 21.24
CA LYS A 2 -0.82 -97.50 20.57
C LYS A 2 -1.65 -96.36 19.99
N SER A 3 -1.81 -95.28 20.77
CA SER A 3 -2.47 -94.05 20.32
C SER A 3 -1.56 -93.31 19.34
N ARG A 4 -2.16 -92.75 18.29
CA ARG A 4 -1.52 -91.80 17.37
C ARG A 4 -1.80 -90.40 17.90
N PHE A 5 -0.76 -89.72 18.38
CA PHE A 5 -0.81 -88.30 18.72
C PHE A 5 -0.27 -87.53 17.51
N GLY A 6 -1.15 -86.77 16.84
CA GLY A 6 -0.77 -85.84 15.77
C GLY A 6 -0.27 -84.53 16.37
N LEU A 7 0.94 -84.12 16.00
CA LEU A 7 1.52 -82.84 16.38
C LEU A 7 0.97 -81.76 15.42
N LEU A 8 0.13 -80.86 15.92
CA LEU A 8 -0.28 -79.62 15.24
C LEU A 8 0.83 -78.56 15.47
N LEU A 9 1.56 -78.20 14.41
CA LEU A 9 2.45 -77.04 14.41
C LEU A 9 1.60 -75.77 14.20
N ALA A 10 1.51 -74.93 15.24
CA ALA A 10 1.00 -73.57 15.13
C ALA A 10 2.12 -72.65 14.58
N ALA A 11 1.92 -72.07 13.40
CA ALA A 11 2.77 -71.02 12.85
C ALA A 11 2.37 -69.65 13.42
N PRO A 12 3.30 -68.79 13.87
CA PRO A 12 2.95 -67.45 14.33
C PRO A 12 2.67 -66.54 13.13
N ALA A 13 1.51 -65.90 13.12
CA ALA A 13 1.18 -64.85 12.16
C ALA A 13 1.98 -63.57 12.51
N LEU A 14 2.99 -63.26 11.70
CA LEU A 14 3.70 -61.98 11.72
C LEU A 14 2.78 -60.90 11.14
N ILE A 15 2.27 -60.03 12.01
CA ILE A 15 1.59 -58.80 11.61
C ILE A 15 2.68 -57.83 11.13
N PHE A 16 2.77 -57.63 9.82
CA PHE A 16 3.59 -56.57 9.23
C PHE A 16 2.89 -55.23 9.49
N PHE A 17 3.41 -54.45 10.44
CA PHE A 17 3.16 -53.01 10.46
C PHE A 17 3.85 -52.42 9.22
N SER A 18 3.07 -52.05 8.22
CA SER A 18 3.53 -51.22 7.11
C SER A 18 3.85 -49.84 7.69
N ALA A 19 5.11 -49.62 8.09
CA ALA A 19 5.62 -48.28 8.33
C ALA A 19 5.46 -47.49 7.02
N ALA A 20 4.55 -46.52 7.01
CA ALA A 20 4.42 -45.58 5.91
C ALA A 20 5.80 -44.95 5.68
N ALA A 21 6.35 -45.12 4.48
CA ALA A 21 7.62 -44.50 4.12
C ALA A 21 7.50 -42.99 4.37
N PRO A 22 8.49 -42.35 5.03
CA PRO A 22 8.47 -40.91 5.19
C PRO A 22 8.39 -40.29 3.80
N GLN A 23 7.35 -39.48 3.56
CA GLN A 23 7.23 -38.75 2.32
C GLN A 23 8.51 -37.91 2.14
N PRO A 24 9.13 -37.90 0.95
CA PRO A 24 10.32 -37.10 0.73
C PRO A 24 9.99 -35.64 1.04
N LEU A 25 10.79 -35.02 1.91
CA LEU A 25 10.66 -33.61 2.27
C LEU A 25 10.68 -32.80 0.97
N GLN A 26 9.55 -32.23 0.60
CA GLN A 26 9.44 -31.43 -0.62
C GLN A 26 10.35 -30.21 -0.45
N ALA A 27 11.21 -29.94 -1.44
CA ALA A 27 12.10 -28.79 -1.38
C ALA A 27 11.25 -27.51 -1.28
N LYS A 28 11.58 -26.64 -0.31
CA LYS A 28 10.92 -25.35 -0.14
C LYS A 28 11.03 -24.54 -1.43
N SER A 29 9.89 -24.02 -1.89
CA SER A 29 9.83 -23.02 -2.95
C SER A 29 10.55 -21.74 -2.56
N ASP A 30 10.89 -20.90 -3.55
CA ASP A 30 11.55 -19.62 -3.32
C ASP A 30 10.77 -18.74 -2.34
N ALA A 31 9.44 -18.69 -2.44
CA ALA A 31 8.59 -17.90 -1.55
C ALA A 31 8.67 -18.38 -0.09
N GLU A 32 8.69 -19.70 0.14
CA GLU A 32 8.80 -20.28 1.48
C GLU A 32 10.20 -20.02 2.07
N GLN A 33 11.25 -20.05 1.25
CA GLN A 33 12.61 -19.69 1.68
C GLN A 33 12.71 -18.20 2.02
N ILE A 34 12.14 -17.32 1.17
CA ILE A 34 12.08 -15.88 1.40
C ILE A 34 11.36 -15.57 2.72
N CYS A 35 10.22 -16.22 2.98
CA CYS A 35 9.45 -16.05 4.21
C CYS A 35 10.29 -16.34 5.46
N VAL A 36 11.00 -17.48 5.46
CA VAL A 36 11.91 -17.84 6.56
C VAL A 36 13.04 -16.83 6.69
N SER A 37 13.62 -16.38 5.58
CA SER A 37 14.71 -15.40 5.59
C SER A 37 14.27 -14.05 6.14
N VAL A 38 13.07 -13.57 5.76
CA VAL A 38 12.51 -12.32 6.28
C VAL A 38 12.23 -12.43 7.77
N GLY A 39 11.59 -13.51 8.22
CA GLY A 39 11.33 -13.74 9.65
C GLY A 39 12.61 -13.72 10.48
N ARG A 40 13.66 -14.43 10.05
CA ARG A 40 14.96 -14.43 10.74
C ARG A 40 15.66 -13.08 10.70
N LEU A 41 15.60 -12.37 9.58
CA LEU A 41 16.21 -11.04 9.46
C LEU A 41 15.55 -10.04 10.42
N LEU A 42 14.23 -10.12 10.59
CA LEU A 42 13.50 -9.30 11.55
C LEU A 42 13.80 -9.71 12.99
N GLU A 43 13.79 -11.00 13.31
CA GLU A 43 14.10 -11.48 14.66
C GLU A 43 15.54 -11.15 15.10
N GLU A 44 16.53 -11.43 14.26
CA GLU A 44 17.94 -11.31 14.62
C GLU A 44 18.53 -9.92 14.29
N GLY A 45 18.05 -9.31 13.20
CA GLY A 45 18.64 -8.11 12.61
C GLY A 45 17.89 -6.81 12.91
N HIS A 46 16.63 -6.87 13.35
CA HIS A 46 15.86 -5.66 13.65
C HIS A 46 16.34 -4.99 14.94
N TYR A 47 16.34 -3.66 14.96
CA TYR A 47 16.85 -2.84 16.07
C TYR A 47 16.13 -3.11 17.40
N THR A 48 14.84 -3.46 17.34
CA THR A 48 14.04 -3.74 18.55
C THR A 48 14.41 -5.07 19.22
N HIS A 49 15.13 -5.96 18.52
CA HIS A 49 15.48 -7.31 18.96
C HIS A 49 14.28 -8.08 19.54
N GLN A 50 13.09 -7.86 18.99
CA GLN A 50 11.88 -8.56 19.42
C GLN A 50 11.87 -9.98 18.84
N PRO A 51 11.78 -11.02 19.68
CA PRO A 51 11.67 -12.38 19.20
C PRO A 51 10.34 -12.57 18.47
N LEU A 52 10.34 -13.44 17.47
CA LEU A 52 9.11 -13.81 16.78
C LEU A 52 8.35 -14.81 17.68
N ASN A 53 7.38 -14.30 18.45
CA ASN A 53 6.63 -15.05 19.46
C ASN A 53 5.13 -14.79 19.35
N ASP A 54 4.31 -15.44 20.18
CA ASP A 54 2.85 -15.29 20.18
C ASP A 54 2.35 -13.83 20.27
N GLU A 55 3.09 -12.93 20.94
CA GLU A 55 2.71 -11.52 21.01
C GLU A 55 2.89 -10.82 19.65
N VAL A 56 4.02 -11.06 19.00
CA VAL A 56 4.29 -10.58 17.63
C VAL A 56 3.35 -11.26 16.64
N SER A 57 3.06 -12.55 16.83
CA SER A 57 2.13 -13.36 16.05
C SER A 57 0.73 -12.72 15.97
N ARG A 58 0.15 -12.37 17.12
CA ARG A 58 -1.16 -11.71 17.18
C ARG A 58 -1.16 -10.33 16.53
N LYS A 59 -0.11 -9.53 16.75
CA LYS A 59 0.02 -8.21 16.11
C LYS A 59 0.22 -8.32 14.60
N PHE A 60 0.97 -9.33 14.16
CA PHE A 60 1.19 -9.62 12.76
C PHE A 60 -0.11 -10.00 12.06
N LEU A 61 -0.87 -10.93 12.64
CA LEU A 61 -2.18 -11.29 12.10
C LEU A 61 -3.11 -10.06 12.02
N GLN A 62 -3.17 -9.26 13.07
CA GLN A 62 -3.95 -8.03 13.10
C GLN A 62 -3.53 -7.05 12.00
N THR A 63 -2.22 -6.81 11.84
CA THR A 63 -1.67 -5.91 10.80
C THR A 63 -2.02 -6.43 9.41
N TYR A 64 -1.94 -7.73 9.17
CA TYR A 64 -2.30 -8.32 7.89
C TYR A 64 -3.80 -8.16 7.57
N LEU A 65 -4.67 -8.34 8.57
CA LEU A 65 -6.12 -8.11 8.42
C LEU A 65 -6.45 -6.63 8.14
N GLU A 66 -5.75 -5.71 8.80
CA GLU A 66 -5.87 -4.26 8.55
C GLU A 66 -5.35 -3.85 7.17
N LEU A 67 -4.29 -4.47 6.64
CA LEU A 67 -3.83 -4.22 5.28
C LEU A 67 -4.84 -4.68 4.22
N LEU A 68 -5.52 -5.82 4.46
CA LEU A 68 -6.54 -6.33 3.54
C LEU A 68 -7.84 -5.53 3.59
N ASP A 69 -8.27 -5.13 4.79
CA ASP A 69 -9.56 -4.50 5.02
C ASP A 69 -9.44 -3.23 5.88
N TYR A 70 -8.62 -2.26 5.47
CA TYR A 70 -8.30 -1.05 6.24
C TYR A 70 -9.50 -0.27 6.81
N SER A 71 -10.64 -0.25 6.11
CA SER A 71 -11.86 0.44 6.55
C SER A 71 -12.87 -0.49 7.25
N HIS A 72 -12.50 -1.74 7.54
CA HIS A 72 -13.31 -2.76 8.20
C HIS A 72 -14.70 -2.93 7.56
N LEU A 73 -14.72 -3.15 6.24
CA LEU A 73 -15.93 -3.23 5.42
C LEU A 73 -16.24 -4.64 4.91
N PHE A 74 -15.22 -5.48 4.76
CA PHE A 74 -15.35 -6.77 4.10
C PHE A 74 -15.49 -7.92 5.09
N PHE A 75 -14.60 -8.01 6.07
CA PHE A 75 -14.67 -9.04 7.10
C PHE A 75 -15.80 -8.77 8.09
N THR A 76 -16.31 -9.84 8.70
CA THR A 76 -17.19 -9.75 9.87
C THR A 76 -16.43 -10.08 11.14
N GLN A 77 -16.95 -9.66 12.29
CA GLN A 77 -16.38 -9.99 13.60
C GLN A 77 -16.22 -11.52 13.78
N GLN A 78 -17.16 -12.32 13.25
CA GLN A 78 -17.08 -13.78 13.26
C GLN A 78 -15.90 -14.31 12.43
N ASP A 79 -15.61 -13.69 11.28
CA ASP A 79 -14.43 -14.03 10.48
C ASP A 79 -13.16 -13.73 11.27
N ILE A 80 -13.06 -12.54 11.87
CA ILE A 80 -11.90 -12.11 12.65
C ILE A 80 -11.66 -13.03 13.84
N GLU A 81 -12.71 -13.41 14.58
CA GLU A 81 -12.62 -14.34 15.70
C GLU A 81 -12.16 -15.74 15.26
N ALA A 82 -12.70 -16.25 14.14
CA ALA A 82 -12.29 -17.54 13.58
C ALA A 82 -10.82 -17.53 13.13
N LEU A 83 -10.36 -16.45 12.49
CA LEU A 83 -8.98 -16.29 12.08
C LEU A 83 -8.03 -16.18 13.27
N ASN A 84 -8.37 -15.36 14.27
CA ASN A 84 -7.59 -15.24 15.50
C ASN A 84 -7.48 -16.59 16.24
N THR A 85 -8.58 -17.35 16.32
CA THR A 85 -8.57 -18.68 16.95
C THR A 85 -7.66 -19.66 16.20
N LYS A 86 -7.57 -19.54 14.88
CA LYS A 86 -6.84 -20.47 14.02
C LYS A 86 -5.35 -20.12 13.89
N TYR A 87 -5.02 -18.83 13.87
CA TYR A 87 -3.71 -18.34 13.45
C TYR A 87 -3.05 -17.39 14.45
N GLY A 88 -3.78 -16.86 15.43
CA GLY A 88 -3.32 -15.75 16.27
C GLY A 88 -2.01 -16.03 17.01
N ASP A 89 -1.79 -17.28 17.44
CA ASP A 89 -0.59 -17.70 18.18
C ASP A 89 0.28 -18.67 17.36
N ALA A 90 0.12 -18.71 16.04
CA ALA A 90 0.80 -19.70 15.18
C ALA A 90 1.48 -19.10 13.94
N VAL A 91 1.16 -17.86 13.55
CA VAL A 91 1.71 -17.26 12.33
C VAL A 91 3.21 -16.97 12.41
N ASP A 92 3.73 -16.77 13.63
CA ASP A 92 5.16 -16.69 13.94
C ASP A 92 5.88 -18.00 13.63
N ASP A 93 5.39 -19.13 14.18
CA ASP A 93 5.92 -20.46 13.89
C ASP A 93 5.81 -20.78 12.40
N ASP A 94 4.67 -20.46 11.79
CA ASP A 94 4.44 -20.65 10.36
C ASP A 94 5.47 -19.89 9.52
N VAL A 95 5.82 -18.65 9.86
CA VAL A 95 6.86 -17.87 9.18
C VAL A 95 8.23 -18.56 9.28
N LEU A 96 8.64 -19.00 10.48
CA LEU A 96 9.93 -19.66 10.69
C LEU A 96 10.01 -21.03 10.01
N LEU A 97 8.88 -21.71 9.84
CA LEU A 97 8.75 -22.94 9.09
C LEU A 97 8.59 -22.72 7.58
N GLY A 98 8.32 -21.49 7.14
CA GLY A 98 8.03 -21.14 5.76
C GLY A 98 6.65 -21.60 5.30
N ASN A 99 5.72 -21.84 6.23
CA ASN A 99 4.34 -22.19 5.92
C ASN A 99 3.56 -20.93 5.51
N LEU A 100 3.26 -20.82 4.22
CA LEU A 100 2.51 -19.69 3.65
C LEU A 100 0.99 -19.90 3.64
N LYS A 101 0.50 -20.99 4.23
CA LYS A 101 -0.94 -21.30 4.29
C LYS A 101 -1.79 -20.19 4.91
N PRO A 102 -1.38 -19.51 6.01
CA PRO A 102 -2.16 -18.40 6.56
C PRO A 102 -2.33 -17.25 5.56
N ALA A 103 -1.26 -16.89 4.84
CA ALA A 103 -1.30 -15.84 3.82
C ALA A 103 -2.39 -16.10 2.77
N TYR A 104 -2.41 -17.32 2.22
CA TYR A 104 -3.35 -17.72 1.18
C TYR A 104 -4.78 -17.90 1.70
N GLU A 105 -4.99 -18.60 2.81
CA GLU A 105 -6.35 -18.90 3.27
C GLU A 105 -7.09 -17.66 3.79
N ILE A 106 -6.37 -16.71 4.39
CA ILE A 106 -6.94 -15.41 4.79
C ILE A 106 -7.27 -14.57 3.55
N TYR A 107 -6.38 -14.55 2.55
CA TYR A 107 -6.63 -13.85 1.29
C TYR A 107 -7.82 -14.43 0.52
N ASP A 108 -7.95 -15.75 0.48
CA ASP A 108 -9.09 -16.43 -0.15
C ASP A 108 -10.41 -16.06 0.55
N LEU A 109 -10.42 -15.96 1.88
CA LEU A 109 -11.58 -15.48 2.63
C LEU A 109 -11.89 -14.02 2.31
N TYR A 110 -10.87 -13.17 2.24
CA TYR A 110 -11.02 -11.77 1.84
C TYR A 110 -11.64 -11.66 0.45
N ALA A 111 -11.09 -12.35 -0.56
CA ALA A 111 -11.60 -12.36 -1.92
C ALA A 111 -13.06 -12.81 -1.99
N LYS A 112 -13.41 -13.86 -1.24
CA LYS A 112 -14.80 -14.32 -1.12
C LYS A 112 -15.71 -13.25 -0.52
N ARG A 113 -15.28 -12.55 0.54
CA ARG A 113 -16.06 -11.45 1.15
C ARG A 113 -16.21 -10.28 0.19
N VAL A 114 -15.17 -9.92 -0.56
CA VAL A 114 -15.23 -8.92 -1.64
C VAL A 114 -16.29 -9.30 -2.66
N ASP A 115 -16.28 -10.53 -3.19
CA ASP A 115 -17.27 -10.99 -4.18
C ASP A 115 -18.71 -10.90 -3.66
N GLN A 116 -18.94 -11.33 -2.42
CA GLN A 116 -20.24 -11.22 -1.76
C GLN A 116 -20.70 -9.76 -1.64
N ARG A 117 -19.80 -8.85 -1.26
CA ARG A 117 -20.10 -7.42 -1.18
C ARG A 117 -20.36 -6.80 -2.54
N VAL A 118 -19.57 -7.13 -3.56
CA VAL A 118 -19.80 -6.62 -4.92
C VAL A 118 -21.15 -7.09 -5.47
N ALA A 119 -21.53 -8.35 -5.23
CA ALA A 119 -22.87 -8.85 -5.56
C ALA A 119 -23.97 -8.05 -4.84
N LYS A 120 -23.81 -7.81 -3.54
CA LYS A 120 -24.75 -7.01 -2.75
C LYS A 120 -24.86 -5.56 -3.23
N VAL A 121 -23.74 -4.93 -3.56
CA VAL A 121 -23.71 -3.57 -4.12
C VAL A 121 -24.55 -3.50 -5.40
N LYS A 122 -24.44 -4.48 -6.30
CA LYS A 122 -25.27 -4.52 -7.52
C LYS A 122 -26.76 -4.64 -7.23
N GLU A 123 -27.16 -5.30 -6.14
CA GLU A 123 -28.55 -5.34 -5.70
C GLU A 123 -29.01 -4.00 -5.12
N LEU A 124 -28.18 -3.37 -4.28
CA LEU A 124 -28.46 -2.07 -3.68
C LEU A 124 -28.61 -0.97 -4.74
N LEU A 125 -27.77 -1.00 -5.78
CA LEU A 125 -27.81 -0.03 -6.88
C LEU A 125 -29.09 -0.09 -7.74
N LYS A 126 -29.86 -1.18 -7.67
CA LYS A 126 -31.17 -1.31 -8.34
C LYS A 126 -32.31 -0.66 -7.54
N GLN A 127 -32.10 -0.38 -6.26
CA GLN A 127 -33.11 0.19 -5.38
C GLN A 127 -33.07 1.73 -5.48
N PRO A 128 -34.22 2.41 -5.42
CA PRO A 128 -34.23 3.86 -5.33
C PRO A 128 -33.60 4.32 -4.01
N VAL A 129 -32.81 5.39 -4.09
CA VAL A 129 -32.15 5.99 -2.93
C VAL A 129 -32.89 7.26 -2.54
N ASP A 130 -33.30 7.34 -1.27
CA ASP A 130 -33.88 8.56 -0.70
C ASP A 130 -32.78 9.47 -0.14
N PHE A 131 -32.50 10.55 -0.87
CA PHE A 131 -31.53 11.56 -0.46
C PHE A 131 -32.12 12.63 0.47
N LYS A 132 -33.39 12.52 0.88
CA LYS A 132 -34.04 13.47 1.80
C LYS A 132 -34.03 12.99 3.25
N ALA A 133 -33.62 11.76 3.50
CA ALA A 133 -33.50 11.21 4.85
C ALA A 133 -32.35 11.89 5.62
N ASP A 134 -32.55 12.12 6.91
CA ASP A 134 -31.53 12.64 7.84
C ASP A 134 -30.66 11.49 8.35
N ALA A 135 -29.84 10.93 7.45
CA ALA A 135 -28.95 9.81 7.74
C ALA A 135 -27.49 10.28 7.76
N THR A 136 -26.72 9.74 8.70
CA THR A 136 -25.28 9.99 8.82
C THR A 136 -24.49 8.72 8.53
N ILE A 137 -23.25 8.89 8.05
CA ILE A 137 -22.32 7.80 7.82
C ILE A 137 -20.94 8.15 8.39
N GLU A 138 -20.24 7.14 8.88
CA GLU A 138 -18.83 7.26 9.26
C GLU A 138 -17.97 7.01 8.02
N VAL A 139 -17.30 8.05 7.53
CA VAL A 139 -16.47 7.98 6.31
C VAL A 139 -15.14 7.28 6.58
N SER A 140 -14.47 7.63 7.67
CA SER A 140 -13.18 7.06 8.08
C SER A 140 -13.43 5.99 9.14
N ARG A 141 -13.26 4.72 8.77
CA ARG A 141 -13.57 3.56 9.63
C ARG A 141 -12.35 2.79 10.11
N GLN A 142 -11.14 3.31 9.94
CA GLN A 142 -9.89 2.66 10.37
C GLN A 142 -9.91 2.21 11.85
N LYS A 143 -10.65 2.92 12.71
CA LYS A 143 -10.77 2.61 14.14
C LYS A 143 -12.12 2.02 14.55
N ALA A 144 -13.03 1.85 13.60
CA ALA A 144 -14.34 1.27 13.85
C ALA A 144 -14.18 -0.24 14.10
N PRO A 145 -15.09 -0.92 14.81
CA PRO A 145 -15.08 -2.38 14.83
C PRO A 145 -15.49 -2.95 13.45
N TRP A 146 -15.05 -4.17 13.16
CA TRP A 146 -15.64 -4.96 12.08
C TRP A 146 -17.14 -5.18 12.33
N PRO A 147 -17.97 -5.23 11.28
CA PRO A 147 -19.39 -5.50 11.44
C PRO A 147 -19.61 -6.85 12.13
N LYS A 148 -20.48 -6.88 13.13
CA LYS A 148 -20.77 -8.09 13.93
C LYS A 148 -21.24 -9.25 13.06
N ASP A 149 -22.06 -8.96 12.07
CA ASP A 149 -22.67 -9.94 11.18
C ASP A 149 -22.96 -9.34 9.79
N GLU A 150 -23.51 -10.17 8.91
CA GLU A 150 -23.83 -9.76 7.53
C GLU A 150 -24.90 -8.66 7.45
N ALA A 151 -25.82 -8.58 8.44
CA ALA A 151 -26.88 -7.58 8.44
C ALA A 151 -26.33 -6.19 8.80
N GLU A 152 -25.44 -6.12 9.79
CA GLU A 152 -24.73 -4.88 10.11
C GLU A 152 -23.85 -4.43 8.94
N ALA A 153 -23.12 -5.36 8.32
CA ALA A 153 -22.34 -5.05 7.13
C ALA A 153 -23.23 -4.54 5.97
N ASP A 154 -24.38 -5.15 5.72
CA ASP A 154 -25.33 -4.68 4.70
C ASP A 154 -25.81 -3.25 4.94
N GLN A 155 -26.01 -2.86 6.21
CA GLN A 155 -26.37 -1.50 6.59
C GLN A 155 -25.21 -0.52 6.34
N LEU A 156 -23.99 -0.90 6.72
CA LEU A 156 -22.78 -0.10 6.45
C LEU A 156 -22.61 0.15 4.95
N TRP A 157 -22.72 -0.91 4.14
CA TRP A 157 -22.61 -0.82 2.70
C TRP A 157 -23.74 -0.01 2.09
N ARG A 158 -24.98 -0.13 2.58
CA ARG A 158 -26.09 0.74 2.13
C ARG A 158 -25.78 2.21 2.38
N GLY A 159 -25.23 2.56 3.55
CA GLY A 159 -24.79 3.91 3.88
C GLY A 159 -23.68 4.39 2.95
N ARG A 160 -22.62 3.58 2.78
CA ARG A 160 -21.50 3.89 1.88
C ARG A 160 -21.96 4.15 0.44
N ILE A 161 -22.76 3.25 -0.13
CA ILE A 161 -23.28 3.38 -1.50
C ILE A 161 -24.21 4.59 -1.62
N THR A 162 -25.06 4.85 -0.63
CA THR A 162 -25.92 6.04 -0.61
C THR A 162 -25.09 7.32 -0.65
N ASN A 163 -24.02 7.40 0.15
CA ASN A 163 -23.10 8.53 0.16
C ASN A 163 -22.33 8.66 -1.17
N GLU A 164 -21.84 7.57 -1.76
CA GLU A 164 -21.18 7.63 -3.06
C GLU A 164 -22.12 8.13 -4.17
N LEU A 165 -23.35 7.64 -4.20
CA LEU A 165 -24.35 8.10 -5.15
C LEU A 165 -24.74 9.57 -4.92
N LEU A 166 -24.80 10.00 -3.65
CA LEU A 166 -25.02 11.40 -3.30
C LEU A 166 -23.86 12.28 -3.82
N GLN A 167 -22.61 11.86 -3.62
CA GLN A 167 -21.43 12.56 -4.14
C GLN A 167 -21.45 12.68 -5.66
N GLU A 168 -21.81 11.61 -6.38
CA GLU A 168 -21.94 11.69 -7.84
C GLU A 168 -23.10 12.60 -8.27
N LYS A 169 -24.20 12.61 -7.51
CA LYS A 169 -25.35 13.48 -7.77
C LYS A 169 -25.03 14.96 -7.53
N LEU A 170 -24.19 15.27 -6.54
CA LEU A 170 -23.74 16.61 -6.21
C LEU A 170 -22.55 17.08 -7.06
N SER A 171 -21.87 16.16 -7.75
CA SER A 171 -20.67 16.50 -8.52
C SER A 171 -20.99 17.40 -9.70
N GLU A 172 -20.26 18.51 -9.81
CA GLU A 172 -20.27 19.39 -10.99
C GLU A 172 -19.54 18.78 -12.20
N HIS A 173 -18.86 17.64 -12.00
CA HIS A 173 -18.07 16.94 -13.02
C HIS A 173 -18.45 15.45 -13.11
N PRO A 174 -19.69 15.12 -13.52
CA PRO A 174 -20.11 13.74 -13.69
C PRO A 174 -19.36 13.11 -14.86
N ILE A 175 -18.74 11.95 -14.61
CA ILE A 175 -18.03 11.16 -15.63
C ILE A 175 -19.02 10.26 -16.39
N GLU A 176 -19.90 9.62 -15.65
CA GLU A 176 -20.96 8.74 -16.13
C GLU A 176 -22.08 8.65 -15.08
N PRO A 177 -23.25 8.03 -15.35
CA PRO A 177 -24.32 7.92 -14.37
C PRO A 177 -23.84 7.25 -13.08
N GLY A 178 -24.12 7.87 -11.93
CA GLY A 178 -23.62 7.44 -10.61
C GLY A 178 -23.73 5.93 -10.35
N PRO A 179 -24.90 5.28 -10.55
CA PRO A 179 -25.03 3.84 -10.37
C PRO A 179 -24.12 3.00 -11.28
N GLN A 180 -23.91 3.43 -12.52
CA GLN A 180 -23.03 2.73 -13.47
C GLN A 180 -21.55 2.87 -13.05
N LEU A 181 -21.17 4.08 -12.61
CA LEU A 181 -19.83 4.37 -12.11
C LEU A 181 -19.48 3.53 -10.89
N VAL A 182 -20.39 3.51 -9.91
CA VAL A 182 -20.23 2.74 -8.67
C VAL A 182 -20.16 1.24 -8.98
N ALA A 183 -21.05 0.72 -9.83
CA ALA A 183 -21.01 -0.68 -10.25
C ALA A 183 -19.66 -1.06 -10.89
N ARG A 184 -19.19 -0.26 -11.86
CA ARG A 184 -17.91 -0.51 -12.55
C ARG A 184 -16.72 -0.46 -11.59
N ARG A 185 -16.73 0.43 -10.61
CA ARG A 185 -15.67 0.54 -9.60
C ARG A 185 -15.55 -0.76 -8.80
N TYR A 186 -16.67 -1.27 -8.29
CA TYR A 186 -16.68 -2.48 -7.49
C TYR A 186 -16.45 -3.74 -8.32
N ASP A 187 -16.87 -3.77 -9.60
CA ASP A 187 -16.48 -4.83 -10.53
C ASP A 187 -14.96 -4.86 -10.79
N ARG A 188 -14.35 -3.68 -10.92
CA ARG A 188 -12.90 -3.56 -11.03
C ARG A 188 -12.19 -4.01 -9.76
N LEU A 189 -12.71 -3.66 -8.58
CA LEU A 189 -12.16 -4.11 -7.31
C LEU A 189 -12.14 -5.63 -7.23
N ALA A 190 -13.27 -6.31 -7.45
CA ALA A 190 -13.34 -7.76 -7.46
C ALA A 190 -12.36 -8.38 -8.48
N ARG A 191 -12.33 -7.86 -9.71
CA ARG A 191 -11.39 -8.36 -10.72
C ARG A 191 -9.93 -8.21 -10.26
N THR A 192 -9.58 -7.08 -9.67
CA THR A 192 -8.21 -6.80 -9.21
C THR A 192 -7.79 -7.78 -8.11
N VAL A 193 -8.68 -8.06 -7.15
CA VAL A 193 -8.45 -9.05 -6.09
C VAL A 193 -8.22 -10.46 -6.65
N HIS A 194 -8.93 -10.84 -7.73
CA HIS A 194 -8.72 -12.13 -8.40
C HIS A 194 -7.52 -12.18 -9.36
N GLU A 195 -7.04 -11.02 -9.82
CA GLU A 195 -5.85 -10.90 -10.65
C GLU A 195 -4.55 -10.95 -9.82
N GLU A 196 -4.63 -10.82 -8.49
CA GLU A 196 -3.47 -10.96 -7.61
C GLU A 196 -2.92 -12.38 -7.65
N ASP A 197 -1.65 -12.49 -8.01
CA ASP A 197 -0.94 -13.76 -7.98
C ASP A 197 -0.49 -14.11 -6.55
N LYS A 198 -0.06 -15.36 -6.37
CA LYS A 198 0.42 -15.83 -5.07
C LYS A 198 1.64 -15.06 -4.57
N ASN A 199 2.48 -14.51 -5.44
CA ASN A 199 3.65 -13.76 -5.02
C ASN A 199 3.25 -12.41 -4.43
N GLU A 200 2.22 -11.74 -4.98
CA GLU A 200 1.70 -10.50 -4.40
C GLU A 200 1.00 -10.77 -3.05
N GLN A 201 0.27 -11.89 -2.92
CA GLN A 201 -0.32 -12.30 -1.64
C GLN A 201 0.78 -12.52 -0.57
N VAL A 202 1.88 -13.18 -0.94
CA VAL A 202 3.03 -13.37 -0.05
C VAL A 202 3.70 -12.03 0.27
N LYS A 203 3.84 -11.13 -0.71
CA LYS A 203 4.38 -9.80 -0.47
C LYS A 203 3.55 -9.04 0.56
N LEU A 204 2.22 -8.98 0.40
CA LEU A 204 1.32 -8.34 1.38
C LEU A 204 1.49 -8.93 2.78
N TYR A 205 1.61 -10.25 2.87
CA TYR A 205 1.83 -10.95 4.13
C TYR A 205 3.18 -10.61 4.77
N LEU A 206 4.28 -10.63 4.00
CA LEU A 206 5.61 -10.29 4.52
C LEU A 206 5.75 -8.80 4.85
N ASP A 207 5.03 -7.94 4.15
CA ASP A 207 5.01 -6.51 4.45
C ASP A 207 4.26 -6.23 5.76
N ALA A 208 3.14 -6.92 6.02
CA ALA A 208 2.47 -6.86 7.33
C ALA A 208 3.38 -7.33 8.47
N LEU A 209 4.18 -8.37 8.22
CA LEU A 209 5.16 -8.84 9.20
C LEU A 209 6.22 -7.76 9.49
N ALA A 210 6.74 -7.10 8.45
CA ALA A 210 7.71 -6.02 8.62
C ALA A 210 7.12 -4.82 9.39
N GLN A 211 5.91 -4.38 9.01
CA GLN A 211 5.22 -3.25 9.66
C GLN A 211 4.86 -3.52 11.13
N THR A 212 4.76 -4.79 11.53
CA THR A 212 4.51 -5.18 12.93
C THR A 212 5.67 -4.79 13.85
N TYR A 213 6.90 -4.82 13.33
CA TYR A 213 8.09 -4.46 14.09
C TYR A 213 8.21 -2.94 14.26
N ASP A 214 7.98 -2.19 13.18
CA ASP A 214 7.95 -0.72 13.18
C ASP A 214 7.34 -0.15 11.88
N PRO A 215 6.82 1.11 11.89
CA PRO A 215 6.14 1.70 10.73
C PRO A 215 7.03 2.09 9.54
N HIS A 216 8.35 1.87 9.62
CA HIS A 216 9.33 2.14 8.58
C HIS A 216 10.04 0.86 8.06
N SER A 217 9.68 -0.30 8.61
CA SER A 217 10.11 -1.59 8.09
C SER A 217 9.12 -2.09 7.03
N GLU A 218 9.63 -2.32 5.82
CA GLU A 218 8.83 -2.75 4.67
C GLU A 218 9.50 -3.92 3.94
N TYR A 219 8.69 -4.83 3.39
CA TYR A 219 9.16 -5.87 2.48
C TYR A 219 9.02 -5.40 1.03
N LEU A 220 10.14 -5.34 0.31
CA LEU A 220 10.16 -4.96 -1.11
C LEU A 220 10.32 -6.19 -2.00
N SER A 221 9.33 -6.42 -2.87
CA SER A 221 9.50 -7.37 -3.98
C SER A 221 10.58 -6.89 -4.95
N LYS A 222 11.01 -7.75 -5.88
CA LYS A 222 11.99 -7.36 -6.92
C LYS A 222 11.51 -6.16 -7.76
N ALA A 223 10.20 -6.09 -8.04
CA ALA A 223 9.63 -4.98 -8.78
C ALA A 223 9.63 -3.69 -7.94
N ASP A 224 9.28 -3.79 -6.66
CA ASP A 224 9.26 -2.66 -5.74
C ASP A 224 10.66 -2.14 -5.45
N LEU A 225 11.64 -3.02 -5.29
CA LEU A 225 13.04 -2.64 -5.13
C LEU A 225 13.55 -1.86 -6.34
N LYS A 226 13.21 -2.27 -7.56
CA LYS A 226 13.55 -1.52 -8.77
C LYS A 226 12.91 -0.13 -8.77
N ASN A 227 11.63 -0.04 -8.38
CA ASN A 227 10.93 1.24 -8.26
C ASN A 227 11.58 2.14 -7.20
N PHE A 228 11.96 1.58 -6.06
CA PHE A 228 12.70 2.27 -5.00
C PHE A 228 14.06 2.77 -5.50
N SER A 229 14.83 1.94 -6.21
CA SER A 229 16.11 2.35 -6.81
C SER A 229 15.92 3.46 -7.85
N ILE A 230 14.86 3.44 -8.66
CA ILE A 230 14.54 4.53 -9.61
C ILE A 230 14.24 5.83 -8.85
N ASN A 231 13.47 5.75 -7.75
CA ASN A 231 13.17 6.90 -6.90
C ASN A 231 14.46 7.47 -6.27
N MET A 232 15.37 6.62 -5.79
CA MET A 232 16.66 7.02 -5.23
C MET A 232 17.64 7.56 -6.30
N GLY A 233 17.58 7.03 -7.51
CA GLY A 233 18.44 7.40 -8.64
C GLY A 233 18.09 8.73 -9.31
N LEU A 234 17.10 9.48 -8.79
CA LEU A 234 16.72 10.81 -9.29
C LEU A 234 16.41 10.82 -10.80
N SER A 235 15.69 9.82 -11.31
CA SER A 235 15.21 9.81 -12.70
C SER A 235 13.71 9.54 -12.77
N LEU A 236 12.91 10.56 -12.49
CA LEU A 236 11.45 10.46 -12.55
C LEU A 236 10.87 11.43 -13.59
N VAL A 237 10.09 10.88 -14.53
CA VAL A 237 9.22 11.66 -15.43
C VAL A 237 7.79 11.51 -14.93
N GLY A 238 7.13 12.62 -14.62
CA GLY A 238 5.79 12.60 -14.06
C GLY A 238 5.33 13.97 -13.59
N ILE A 239 4.37 14.00 -12.68
CA ILE A 239 3.84 15.27 -12.11
C ILE A 239 4.63 15.75 -10.87
N GLY A 240 5.50 14.92 -10.29
CA GLY A 240 6.26 15.27 -9.08
C GLY A 240 5.42 15.27 -7.80
N ALA A 241 4.63 14.21 -7.60
CA ALA A 241 3.88 13.98 -6.37
C ALA A 241 4.13 12.55 -5.87
N MET A 242 4.27 12.39 -4.55
CA MET A 242 4.24 11.10 -3.89
C MET A 242 2.81 10.81 -3.45
N LEU A 243 2.32 9.63 -3.82
CA LEU A 243 0.94 9.22 -3.57
C LEU A 243 0.94 8.05 -2.60
N ARG A 244 -0.06 8.02 -1.73
CA ARG A 244 -0.36 6.92 -0.82
C ARG A 244 -1.83 6.55 -0.97
N THR A 245 -2.18 5.28 -0.80
CA THR A 245 -3.58 4.86 -0.73
C THR A 245 -4.12 5.11 0.68
N GLU A 246 -5.27 5.77 0.79
CA GLU A 246 -5.99 6.00 2.04
C GLU A 246 -7.50 5.95 1.75
N ASP A 247 -8.24 5.09 2.47
CA ASP A 247 -9.70 4.87 2.29
C ASP A 247 -10.14 4.64 0.83
N GLY A 248 -9.32 3.95 0.03
CA GLY A 248 -9.58 3.68 -1.39
C GLY A 248 -9.29 4.86 -2.34
N TYR A 249 -8.73 5.96 -1.84
CA TYR A 249 -8.29 7.11 -2.63
C TYR A 249 -6.77 7.15 -2.76
N ALA A 250 -6.27 7.63 -3.91
CA ALA A 250 -4.86 8.00 -4.04
C ALA A 250 -4.66 9.43 -3.49
N LYS A 251 -4.15 9.53 -2.26
CA LYS A 251 -3.88 10.79 -1.55
C LYS A 251 -2.47 11.28 -1.82
N ILE A 252 -2.30 12.58 -2.02
CA ILE A 252 -1.00 13.22 -2.17
C ILE A 252 -0.35 13.34 -0.78
N GLU A 253 0.69 12.56 -0.53
CA GLU A 253 1.46 12.60 0.72
C GLU A 253 2.47 13.74 0.71
N SER A 254 3.17 13.94 -0.40
CA SER A 254 4.14 15.02 -0.55
C SER A 254 4.32 15.44 -2.00
N LEU A 255 4.77 16.68 -2.21
CA LEU A 255 5.08 17.22 -3.52
C LEU A 255 6.59 17.39 -3.66
N VAL A 256 7.11 17.02 -4.82
CA VAL A 256 8.54 17.08 -5.13
C VAL A 256 8.94 18.54 -5.40
N PRO A 257 9.93 19.09 -4.67
CA PRO A 257 10.53 20.39 -4.94
C PRO A 257 10.90 20.60 -6.42
N GLY A 258 10.36 21.64 -7.05
CA GLY A 258 10.58 21.96 -8.46
C GLY A 258 9.85 21.05 -9.46
N GLY A 259 9.02 20.12 -8.97
CA GLY A 259 8.16 19.27 -9.81
C GLY A 259 6.97 20.04 -10.40
N PRO A 260 6.39 19.58 -11.53
CA PRO A 260 5.26 20.24 -12.18
C PRO A 260 4.08 20.55 -11.25
N ALA A 261 3.72 19.61 -10.35
CA ALA A 261 2.63 19.78 -9.40
C ALA A 261 2.89 20.89 -8.36
N GLN A 262 4.13 21.04 -7.90
CA GLN A 262 4.49 22.09 -6.94
C GLN A 262 4.59 23.46 -7.61
N VAL A 263 5.21 23.54 -8.79
CA VAL A 263 5.37 24.78 -9.57
C VAL A 263 4.00 25.35 -9.97
N ASP A 264 3.06 24.48 -10.34
CA ASP A 264 1.70 24.85 -10.66
C ASP A 264 0.90 25.33 -9.43
N GLY A 265 1.16 24.75 -8.25
CA GLY A 265 0.60 25.18 -6.97
C GLY A 265 -0.90 24.91 -6.78
N ARG A 266 -1.61 24.36 -7.79
CA ARG A 266 -3.05 24.04 -7.66
C ARG A 266 -3.32 22.74 -6.90
N LEU A 267 -2.34 21.83 -6.84
CA LEU A 267 -2.36 20.62 -6.02
C LEU A 267 -1.68 20.89 -4.68
N LYS A 268 -2.23 20.33 -3.61
CA LYS A 268 -1.70 20.45 -2.26
C LYS A 268 -1.51 19.07 -1.62
N VAL A 269 -0.69 19.04 -0.58
CA VAL A 269 -0.55 17.87 0.29
C VAL A 269 -1.91 17.58 0.96
N GLY A 270 -2.33 16.32 0.94
CA GLY A 270 -3.62 15.85 1.44
C GLY A 270 -4.74 15.79 0.40
N ASP A 271 -4.54 16.33 -0.81
CA ASP A 271 -5.53 16.22 -1.89
C ASP A 271 -5.72 14.75 -2.30
N ARG A 272 -6.96 14.35 -2.60
CA ARG A 272 -7.32 12.98 -2.99
C ARG A 272 -7.69 12.92 -4.46
N ILE A 273 -7.01 12.08 -5.24
CA ILE A 273 -7.25 11.92 -6.68
C ILE A 273 -8.42 10.94 -6.89
N THR A 274 -9.48 11.41 -7.55
CA THR A 274 -10.68 10.61 -7.83
C THR A 274 -10.71 10.06 -9.25
N ALA A 275 -10.18 10.81 -10.22
CA ALA A 275 -10.15 10.37 -11.61
C ALA A 275 -8.94 10.95 -12.36
N VAL A 276 -8.49 10.22 -13.39
CA VAL A 276 -7.34 10.57 -14.22
C VAL A 276 -7.73 10.48 -15.69
N ALA A 277 -7.37 11.50 -16.48
CA ALA A 277 -7.58 11.56 -17.93
C ALA A 277 -6.24 11.81 -18.66
N GLN A 278 -6.08 11.14 -19.82
CA GLN A 278 -4.90 11.27 -20.68
C GLN A 278 -5.15 12.34 -21.75
N GLY A 279 -4.58 13.53 -21.58
CA GLY A 279 -4.84 14.66 -22.47
C GLY A 279 -6.35 14.93 -22.58
N ALA A 280 -6.88 14.87 -23.81
CA ALA A 280 -8.29 15.14 -24.10
C ALA A 280 -9.23 13.93 -23.93
N THR A 281 -8.75 12.75 -23.53
CA THR A 281 -9.62 11.58 -23.33
C THR A 281 -10.52 11.76 -22.10
N ASP A 282 -11.57 10.95 -22.03
CA ASP A 282 -12.47 10.91 -20.88
C ASP A 282 -11.74 10.55 -19.58
N TYR A 283 -12.30 11.02 -18.47
CA TYR A 283 -11.82 10.70 -17.13
C TYR A 283 -12.06 9.22 -16.82
N VAL A 284 -11.03 8.58 -16.30
CA VAL A 284 -11.13 7.24 -15.73
C VAL A 284 -11.13 7.38 -14.22
N ASP A 285 -12.19 6.91 -13.57
CA ASP A 285 -12.26 6.84 -12.12
C ASP A 285 -11.16 5.92 -11.57
N VAL A 286 -10.42 6.41 -10.58
CA VAL A 286 -9.29 5.70 -9.96
C VAL A 286 -9.53 5.34 -8.50
N ARG A 287 -10.75 5.56 -7.98
CA ARG A 287 -11.12 5.09 -6.64
C ARG A 287 -11.11 3.57 -6.59
N GLU A 288 -10.61 3.01 -5.48
CA GLU A 288 -10.43 1.57 -5.28
C GLU A 288 -9.55 0.90 -6.37
N MET A 289 -8.74 1.69 -7.08
CA MET A 289 -7.75 1.18 -8.04
C MET A 289 -6.40 1.02 -7.34
N ARG A 290 -5.63 0.00 -7.70
CA ARG A 290 -4.27 -0.17 -7.18
C ARG A 290 -3.41 1.06 -7.44
N LEU A 291 -2.63 1.46 -6.43
CA LEU A 291 -1.81 2.66 -6.45
C LEU A 291 -0.80 2.67 -7.60
N ASP A 292 -0.18 1.53 -7.89
CA ASP A 292 0.77 1.37 -8.99
C ASP A 292 0.14 1.69 -10.35
N LYS A 293 -1.10 1.26 -10.58
CA LYS A 293 -1.88 1.57 -11.78
C LYS A 293 -2.26 3.05 -11.86
N VAL A 294 -2.68 3.64 -10.74
CA VAL A 294 -2.94 5.10 -10.69
C VAL A 294 -1.67 5.88 -11.02
N VAL A 295 -0.53 5.48 -10.43
CA VAL A 295 0.78 6.08 -10.68
C VAL A 295 1.20 5.88 -12.14
N GLU A 296 0.98 4.70 -12.74
CA GLU A 296 1.26 4.42 -14.15
C GLU A 296 0.45 5.35 -15.08
N MET A 297 -0.83 5.59 -14.77
CA MET A 297 -1.68 6.52 -15.51
C MET A 297 -1.24 7.98 -15.34
N ILE A 298 -0.79 8.37 -14.15
CA ILE A 298 -0.31 9.73 -13.89
C ILE A 298 1.04 9.96 -14.55
N ARG A 299 1.89 8.94 -14.60
CA ARG A 299 3.14 8.94 -15.37
C ARG A 299 2.86 8.96 -16.87
N GLY A 300 3.88 9.26 -17.66
CA GLY A 300 3.74 9.35 -19.10
C GLY A 300 4.93 10.04 -19.76
N LYS A 301 4.87 10.18 -21.08
CA LYS A 301 5.93 10.85 -21.85
C LYS A 301 5.99 12.33 -21.48
N LYS A 302 7.21 12.85 -21.38
CA LYS A 302 7.48 14.28 -21.21
C LYS A 302 6.73 15.12 -22.26
N GLY A 303 6.19 16.25 -21.85
CA GLY A 303 5.42 17.18 -22.68
C GLY A 303 3.97 16.77 -22.92
N THR A 304 3.51 15.63 -22.40
CA THR A 304 2.09 15.23 -22.52
C THR A 304 1.26 15.81 -21.38
N HIS A 305 -0.03 16.04 -21.64
CA HIS A 305 -0.97 16.59 -20.67
C HIS A 305 -1.66 15.46 -19.88
N VAL A 306 -1.85 15.68 -18.58
CA VAL A 306 -2.67 14.83 -17.70
C VAL A 306 -3.69 15.70 -16.99
N ARG A 307 -4.94 15.25 -16.95
CA ARG A 307 -6.00 15.92 -16.21
C ARG A 307 -6.37 15.07 -15.00
N LEU A 308 -6.33 15.68 -13.83
CA LEU A 308 -6.64 15.05 -12.55
C LEU A 308 -7.90 15.69 -12.00
N LEU A 309 -8.85 14.85 -11.59
CA LEU A 309 -9.97 15.28 -10.79
C LEU A 309 -9.61 15.00 -9.33
N VAL A 310 -9.55 16.04 -8.51
CA VAL A 310 -9.11 15.95 -7.11
C VAL A 310 -10.15 16.49 -6.15
N ILE A 311 -10.27 15.86 -5.00
CA ILE A 311 -10.97 16.39 -3.82
C ILE A 311 -9.92 17.13 -2.98
N PRO A 312 -10.04 18.45 -2.80
CA PRO A 312 -9.10 19.23 -1.99
C PRO A 312 -8.99 18.72 -0.55
N ALA A 313 -7.81 18.82 0.06
CA ALA A 313 -7.56 18.43 1.45
C ALA A 313 -8.43 19.21 2.46
N ASP A 314 -8.75 20.47 2.15
CA ASP A 314 -9.55 21.37 2.97
C ASP A 314 -11.07 21.26 2.71
N ALA A 315 -11.47 20.41 1.75
CA ALA A 315 -12.88 20.20 1.45
C ALA A 315 -13.53 19.32 2.52
N ALA A 316 -14.31 19.97 3.40
CA ALA A 316 -15.22 19.27 4.31
C ALA A 316 -16.29 18.45 3.54
N ASP A 317 -16.57 18.82 2.29
CA ASP A 317 -17.49 18.13 1.39
C ASP A 317 -16.71 17.37 0.29
N PRO A 318 -16.74 16.02 0.29
CA PRO A 318 -16.09 15.18 -0.72
C PRO A 318 -16.65 15.34 -2.15
N SER A 319 -17.82 15.96 -2.32
CA SER A 319 -18.41 16.20 -3.65
C SER A 319 -17.74 17.34 -4.43
N ARG A 320 -17.03 18.23 -3.72
CA ARG A 320 -16.29 19.34 -4.33
C ARG A 320 -15.03 18.81 -5.00
N ARG A 321 -15.13 18.64 -6.32
CA ARG A 321 -14.01 18.20 -7.15
C ARG A 321 -13.44 19.37 -7.93
N LYS A 322 -12.11 19.43 -8.01
CA LYS A 322 -11.36 20.38 -8.82
C LYS A 322 -10.68 19.63 -9.96
N SER A 323 -10.88 20.09 -11.19
CA SER A 323 -10.08 19.65 -12.32
C SER A 323 -8.76 20.41 -12.36
N VAL A 324 -7.65 19.68 -12.39
CA VAL A 324 -6.30 20.23 -12.53
C VAL A 324 -5.63 19.56 -13.73
N GLU A 325 -5.25 20.38 -14.72
CA GLU A 325 -4.48 19.92 -15.87
C GLU A 325 -2.99 20.23 -15.66
N LEU A 326 -2.14 19.22 -15.73
CA LEU A 326 -0.69 19.35 -15.59
C LEU A 326 0.01 18.86 -16.85
N VAL A 327 1.09 19.56 -17.20
CA VAL A 327 2.02 19.08 -18.23
C VAL A 327 3.05 18.20 -17.54
N ARG A 328 3.21 16.96 -18.03
CA ARG A 328 4.25 16.07 -17.54
C ARG A 328 5.59 16.63 -17.96
N ASP A 329 6.46 16.89 -17.01
CA ASP A 329 7.85 17.20 -17.30
C ASP A 329 8.74 16.13 -16.67
N GLU A 330 9.92 16.01 -17.24
CA GLU A 330 11.03 15.44 -16.52
C GLU A 330 11.33 16.38 -15.36
N ILE A 331 11.23 15.84 -14.14
CA ILE A 331 11.53 16.60 -12.95
C ILE A 331 13.03 16.88 -13.02
N LYS A 332 13.40 18.11 -13.41
CA LYS A 332 14.80 18.51 -13.47
C LYS A 332 15.29 18.66 -12.04
N LEU A 333 15.90 17.59 -11.54
CA LEU A 333 16.31 17.46 -10.14
C LEU A 333 17.44 18.42 -9.70
N LYS A 334 17.82 19.44 -10.49
CA LYS A 334 18.58 20.61 -9.99
C LYS A 334 17.88 21.29 -8.80
N ASP A 335 16.58 21.10 -8.68
CA ASP A 335 15.75 21.65 -7.62
C ASP A 335 15.72 20.78 -6.36
N GLN A 336 16.11 19.51 -6.49
CA GLN A 336 16.35 18.59 -5.38
C GLN A 336 17.83 18.42 -5.02
N GLU A 337 18.73 18.80 -5.94
CA GLU A 337 20.16 18.91 -5.65
C GLU A 337 20.39 19.96 -4.55
N ALA A 338 21.48 19.79 -3.81
CA ALA A 338 21.90 20.81 -2.87
C ALA A 338 22.10 22.15 -3.60
N ARG A 339 21.63 23.23 -2.98
CA ARG A 339 21.79 24.60 -3.49
C ARG A 339 22.52 25.45 -2.48
N ALA A 340 23.30 26.40 -2.97
CA ALA A 340 24.00 27.37 -2.15
C ALA A 340 23.69 28.78 -2.64
N ASP A 341 23.16 29.59 -1.75
CA ASP A 341 22.90 31.00 -1.97
C ASP A 341 23.83 31.83 -1.08
N ILE A 342 24.10 33.07 -1.46
CA ILE A 342 24.85 34.02 -0.61
C ILE A 342 23.88 35.13 -0.22
N ILE A 343 23.58 35.19 1.08
CA ILE A 343 22.76 36.22 1.68
C ILE A 343 23.68 37.32 2.20
N ILE A 344 23.54 38.53 1.66
CA ILE A 344 24.30 39.70 2.13
C ILE A 344 23.46 40.41 3.19
N LYS A 345 23.92 40.42 4.43
CA LYS A 345 23.28 41.12 5.55
C LYS A 345 24.22 42.17 6.11
N LYS A 346 23.70 43.26 6.65
CA LYS A 346 24.50 44.25 7.38
C LYS A 346 24.74 43.77 8.81
N ASP A 347 25.97 43.87 9.30
CA ASP A 347 26.27 43.66 10.72
C ASP A 347 25.79 44.85 11.59
N GLU A 348 25.99 44.75 12.91
CA GLU A 348 25.65 45.81 13.87
C GLU A 348 26.41 47.14 13.61
N SER A 349 27.50 47.08 12.82
CA SER A 349 28.31 48.23 12.41
C SER A 349 27.96 48.77 11.02
N GLY A 350 26.97 48.17 10.34
CA GLY A 350 26.51 48.57 9.01
C GLY A 350 27.32 48.01 7.83
N ASN A 351 28.33 47.16 8.06
CA ASN A 351 29.15 46.57 7.00
C ASN A 351 28.45 45.36 6.36
N PRO A 352 28.58 45.16 5.03
CA PRO A 352 28.01 44.01 4.35
C PRO A 352 28.77 42.72 4.69
N VAL A 353 28.08 41.80 5.35
CA VAL A 353 28.53 40.46 5.68
C VAL A 353 27.87 39.46 4.74
N LYS A 354 28.69 38.65 4.07
CA LYS A 354 28.22 37.55 3.21
C LYS A 354 28.00 36.30 4.07
N LEU A 355 26.77 35.81 4.14
CA LEU A 355 26.41 34.54 4.75
C LEU A 355 26.11 33.54 3.64
N GLY A 356 26.73 32.37 3.67
CA GLY A 356 26.30 31.23 2.85
C GLY A 356 24.97 30.71 3.39
N TRP A 357 24.10 30.25 2.50
CA TRP A 357 22.87 29.56 2.85
C TRP A 357 22.80 28.30 2.00
N LEU A 358 22.92 27.13 2.64
CA LEU A 358 22.86 25.86 1.94
C LEU A 358 21.47 25.23 2.12
N THR A 359 20.73 25.08 1.02
CA THR A 359 19.45 24.39 1.02
C THR A 359 19.67 22.95 0.56
N LEU A 360 19.31 21.99 1.40
CA LEU A 360 19.33 20.57 1.08
C LEU A 360 17.90 20.00 1.12
N PRO A 361 17.23 19.84 -0.04
CA PRO A 361 15.85 19.38 -0.09
C PRO A 361 15.67 17.89 0.27
N SER A 362 16.63 17.04 -0.09
CA SER A 362 16.61 15.61 0.18
C SER A 362 18.02 15.02 0.27
N PHE A 363 18.13 13.84 0.89
CA PHE A 363 19.34 13.02 0.85
C PHE A 363 19.25 12.06 -0.34
N TYR A 364 20.22 12.12 -1.25
CA TYR A 364 20.24 11.34 -2.48
C TYR A 364 21.62 10.74 -2.73
N ALA A 365 21.61 9.54 -3.31
CA ALA A 365 22.80 8.86 -3.78
C ALA A 365 22.42 7.98 -4.98
N ASP A 366 23.20 8.07 -6.05
CA ASP A 366 23.12 7.14 -7.17
C ASP A 366 23.71 5.80 -6.74
N MET A 367 22.84 4.83 -6.41
CA MET A 367 23.22 3.52 -5.88
C MET A 367 23.87 2.62 -6.94
N ASP A 368 23.62 2.87 -8.23
CA ASP A 368 24.15 2.04 -9.31
C ASP A 368 25.53 2.53 -9.73
N ARG A 369 25.63 3.78 -10.18
CA ARG A 369 26.86 4.30 -10.79
C ARG A 369 27.72 5.08 -9.80
N HIS A 370 27.21 5.35 -8.59
CA HIS A 370 27.92 6.09 -7.54
C HIS A 370 28.47 7.43 -8.04
N GLN A 371 27.87 8.05 -9.06
CA GLN A 371 28.38 9.28 -9.67
C GLN A 371 27.92 10.52 -8.91
N LYS A 372 26.65 10.55 -8.49
CA LYS A 372 26.03 11.65 -7.74
C LYS A 372 25.72 11.27 -6.30
N SER A 373 26.00 12.18 -5.37
CA SER A 373 25.56 12.08 -3.99
C SER A 373 25.48 13.44 -3.32
N THR A 374 24.58 13.57 -2.36
CA THR A 374 24.45 14.76 -1.52
C THR A 374 25.81 15.20 -0.97
N THR A 375 26.62 14.28 -0.45
CA THR A 375 27.92 14.59 0.14
C THR A 375 28.88 15.25 -0.87
N ARG A 376 28.94 14.74 -2.10
CA ARG A 376 29.82 15.28 -3.14
C ARG A 376 29.37 16.66 -3.59
N ASP A 377 28.06 16.83 -3.77
CA ASP A 377 27.49 18.10 -4.24
C ASP A 377 27.63 19.18 -3.16
N VAL A 378 27.30 18.87 -1.91
CA VAL A 378 27.50 19.79 -0.77
C VAL A 378 28.98 20.14 -0.61
N LEU A 379 29.91 19.19 -0.73
CA LEU A 379 31.34 19.47 -0.67
C LEU A 379 31.79 20.43 -1.78
N ALA A 380 31.28 20.25 -3.00
CA ALA A 380 31.57 21.15 -4.12
C ALA A 380 31.01 22.56 -3.88
N LEU A 381 29.80 22.67 -3.33
CA LEU A 381 29.18 23.95 -2.97
C LEU A 381 29.93 24.65 -1.83
N LEU A 382 30.32 23.93 -0.79
CA LEU A 382 31.14 24.48 0.30
C LEU A 382 32.48 25.02 -0.21
N LYS A 383 33.14 24.31 -1.14
CA LYS A 383 34.38 24.80 -1.79
C LYS A 383 34.13 26.09 -2.58
N ARG A 384 32.97 26.24 -3.23
CA ARG A 384 32.59 27.48 -3.93
C ARG A 384 32.30 28.62 -2.96
N LEU A 385 31.50 28.37 -1.92
CA LEU A 385 31.20 29.37 -0.89
C LEU A 385 32.46 29.87 -0.17
N LYS A 386 33.42 28.99 0.12
CA LYS A 386 34.73 29.39 0.66
C LYS A 386 35.51 30.30 -0.29
N LYS A 387 35.47 30.07 -1.61
CA LYS A 387 36.11 30.95 -2.60
C LYS A 387 35.46 32.34 -2.67
N GLU A 388 34.18 32.44 -2.34
CA GLU A 388 33.42 33.70 -2.32
C GLU A 388 33.63 34.52 -1.03
N ASN A 389 34.48 34.05 -0.12
CA ASN A 389 34.80 34.67 1.17
C ASN A 389 33.56 34.96 2.03
N ILE A 390 32.71 33.93 2.21
CA ILE A 390 31.61 34.01 3.19
C ILE A 390 32.17 34.14 4.62
N ALA A 391 31.48 34.91 5.45
CA ALA A 391 31.80 35.09 6.86
C ALA A 391 31.13 34.04 7.77
N GLY A 392 30.07 33.38 7.29
CA GLY A 392 29.33 32.33 7.99
C GLY A 392 28.52 31.48 7.01
N LEU A 393 28.09 30.28 7.43
CA LEU A 393 27.27 29.32 6.66
C LEU A 393 25.99 28.99 7.43
#